data_AF-A2SU84-F1
#
_entry.id   AF-A2SU84-F1
#
_cell.length_a   1.000
_cell.length_b   1.000
_cell.length_c   1.000
_cell.angle_alpha   90.00
_cell.angle_beta   90.00
_cell.angle_gamma   90.00
#
_symmetry.space_group_name_H-M   'P 1'
#
loop_
_entity.id
_entity.type
_entity.pdbx_description
1 polymer ?
#
loop_
_entity_poly.entity_id
_entity_poly.type
_entity_poly.pdbx_seq_one_letter_code
_entity_poly.pdbx_strand_id
1 'polypeptide(L)'
;MDEKSAKSKKIILDILILIIGLSIGYAIIFFALGLGDTWGMTLHYIPDYDSNNSTLELVVLTEDDFQKYPALKEAFLTRDTNVDTSDPEKRLYEVNFVVVQTRQQINEIREYILNKVFYWEGGYYSAIMPIE
;
A
#
# COMPACT_ATOMS: atom_id res chain seq x y z
N MET A 1 5.45 -54.61 -22.55
CA MET A 1 5.67 -53.44 -21.67
C MET A 1 5.48 -53.94 -20.25
N ASP A 2 6.51 -53.84 -19.41
CA ASP A 2 6.56 -54.48 -18.08
C ASP A 2 5.55 -53.83 -17.10
N GLU A 3 4.78 -54.63 -16.36
CA GLU A 3 3.69 -54.20 -15.46
C GLU A 3 4.20 -53.22 -14.39
N LYS A 4 5.44 -53.43 -13.93
CA LYS A 4 6.13 -52.58 -12.98
C LYS A 4 6.41 -51.17 -13.55
N SER A 5 6.73 -51.09 -14.85
CA SER A 5 6.94 -49.82 -15.56
C SER A 5 5.63 -49.03 -15.73
N ALA A 6 4.52 -49.72 -16.01
CA ALA A 6 3.21 -49.08 -16.13
C ALA A 6 2.73 -48.50 -14.80
N LYS A 7 2.91 -49.22 -13.69
CA LYS A 7 2.55 -48.76 -12.34
C LYS A 7 3.38 -47.55 -11.90
N SER A 8 4.69 -47.56 -12.19
CA SER A 8 5.58 -46.43 -11.87
C SER A 8 5.24 -45.17 -12.67
N LYS A 9 4.90 -45.32 -13.97
CA LYS A 9 4.45 -44.19 -14.81
C LYS A 9 3.15 -43.57 -14.31
N LYS A 10 2.19 -44.38 -13.84
CA LYS A 10 0.94 -43.89 -13.26
C LYS A 10 1.17 -43.06 -12.00
N ILE A 11 2.02 -43.53 -11.09
CA ILE A 11 2.36 -42.79 -9.85
C ILE A 11 3.01 -41.44 -10.19
N ILE A 12 3.94 -41.40 -11.14
CA ILE A 12 4.59 -40.15 -11.58
C ILE A 12 3.55 -39.19 -12.19
N LEU A 13 2.62 -39.71 -12.99
CA LEU A 13 1.54 -38.91 -13.58
C LEU A 13 0.61 -38.33 -12.51
N ASP A 14 0.23 -39.13 -11.51
CA ASP A 14 -0.64 -38.68 -10.40
C ASP A 14 0.05 -37.57 -9.58
N ILE A 15 1.36 -37.69 -9.31
CA ILE A 15 2.14 -36.65 -8.64
C ILE A 15 2.21 -35.38 -9.49
N LEU A 16 2.41 -35.52 -10.81
CA LEU A 16 2.46 -34.37 -11.72
C LEU A 16 1.13 -33.60 -11.73
N ILE A 17 -0.01 -34.33 -11.79
CA ILE A 17 -1.35 -33.73 -11.74
C ILE A 17 -1.56 -33.00 -10.41
N LEU A 18 -1.12 -33.58 -9.29
CA LEU A 18 -1.21 -32.94 -7.99
C LEU A 18 -0.42 -31.63 -7.94
N ILE A 19 0.82 -31.63 -8.43
CA ILE A 19 1.68 -30.43 -8.47
C ILE A 19 1.05 -29.33 -9.33
N ILE A 20 0.54 -29.69 -10.51
CA ILE A 20 -0.14 -28.73 -11.40
C ILE A 20 -1.39 -28.15 -10.71
N GLY A 21 -2.21 -29.00 -10.08
CA GLY A 21 -3.40 -28.56 -9.36
C GLY A 21 -3.08 -27.59 -8.22
N LEU A 22 -2.07 -27.90 -7.40
CA LEU A 22 -1.60 -27.01 -6.33
C LEU A 22 -1.05 -25.69 -6.87
N SER A 23 -0.33 -25.74 -7.99
CA SER A 23 0.26 -24.53 -8.61
C SER A 23 -0.82 -23.60 -9.16
N ILE A 24 -1.85 -24.15 -9.81
CA ILE A 24 -3.02 -23.38 -10.28
C ILE A 24 -3.78 -22.80 -9.10
N GLY A 25 -4.03 -23.60 -8.06
CA GLY A 25 -4.70 -23.13 -6.85
C GLY A 25 -3.96 -21.97 -6.19
N TYR A 26 -2.64 -22.07 -6.06
CA TYR A 26 -1.79 -21.00 -5.56
C TYR A 26 -1.85 -19.75 -6.44
N ALA A 27 -1.76 -19.90 -7.77
CA ALA A 27 -1.84 -18.77 -8.70
C ALA A 27 -3.17 -18.02 -8.58
N ILE A 28 -4.30 -18.75 -8.48
CA ILE A 28 -5.62 -18.13 -8.28
C ILE A 28 -5.64 -17.29 -7.00
N ILE A 29 -5.14 -17.82 -5.89
CA ILE A 29 -5.09 -17.08 -4.61
C ILE A 29 -4.18 -15.86 -4.74
N PHE A 30 -3.00 -16.02 -5.35
CA PHE A 30 -2.02 -14.95 -5.55
C PHE A 30 -2.61 -13.77 -6.31
N PHE A 31 -3.29 -14.03 -7.44
CA PHE A 31 -3.94 -12.99 -8.24
C PHE A 31 -5.22 -12.44 -7.58
N ALA A 32 -6.00 -13.28 -6.89
CA ALA A 32 -7.21 -12.82 -6.19
C ALA A 32 -6.89 -11.86 -5.03
N LEU A 33 -5.82 -12.12 -4.31
CA LEU A 33 -5.32 -11.25 -3.25
C LEU A 33 -4.45 -10.09 -3.78
N GLY A 34 -4.12 -10.11 -5.08
CA GLY A 34 -3.24 -9.13 -5.71
C GLY A 34 -1.88 -9.05 -5.01
N LEU A 35 -1.30 -10.17 -4.57
CA LEU A 35 -0.05 -10.18 -3.79
C LEU A 35 1.17 -9.66 -4.58
N GLY A 36 1.05 -9.56 -5.90
CA GLY A 36 2.05 -8.92 -6.77
C GLY A 36 1.78 -7.44 -7.04
N ASP A 37 0.65 -6.89 -6.58
CA ASP A 37 0.29 -5.51 -6.84
C ASP A 37 1.07 -4.59 -5.91
N THR A 38 1.61 -3.51 -6.46
CA THR A 38 2.33 -2.48 -5.72
C THR A 38 1.92 -1.10 -6.22
N TRP A 39 1.75 -0.14 -5.32
CA TRP A 39 1.44 1.23 -5.68
C TRP A 39 2.19 2.23 -4.81
N GLY A 40 2.46 3.41 -5.36
CA GLY A 40 3.14 4.49 -4.65
C GLY A 40 2.18 5.39 -3.87
N MET A 41 2.52 5.71 -2.64
CA MET A 41 1.87 6.74 -1.84
C MET A 41 2.87 7.87 -1.56
N THR A 42 2.52 9.10 -1.93
CA THR A 42 3.30 10.30 -1.62
C THR A 42 2.73 11.01 -0.40
N LEU A 43 3.60 11.45 0.49
CA LEU A 43 3.26 12.31 1.62
C LEU A 43 3.68 13.74 1.30
N HIS A 44 2.74 14.67 1.41
CA HIS A 44 2.98 16.09 1.20
C HIS A 44 2.82 16.87 2.49
N TYR A 45 3.75 17.78 2.78
CA TYR A 45 3.61 18.82 3.79
C TYR A 45 2.83 20.02 3.24
N ILE A 46 1.97 20.59 4.09
CA ILE A 46 1.12 21.75 3.79
C ILE A 46 1.52 22.89 4.75
N PRO A 47 2.32 23.87 4.31
CA PRO A 47 2.84 24.92 5.21
C PRO A 47 1.75 25.85 5.75
N ASP A 48 0.80 26.25 4.89
CA ASP A 48 -0.21 27.28 5.21
C ASP A 48 -1.62 26.68 5.30
N TYR A 49 -1.76 25.54 5.98
CA TYR A 49 -3.06 24.89 6.13
C TYR A 49 -3.97 25.70 7.06
N ASP A 50 -5.06 26.22 6.52
CA ASP A 50 -6.14 26.85 7.28
C ASP A 50 -7.29 25.85 7.51
N SER A 51 -7.36 25.32 8.74
CA SER A 51 -8.41 24.38 9.14
C SER A 51 -9.82 24.98 9.07
N ASN A 52 -9.97 26.30 9.17
CA ASN A 52 -11.30 26.95 9.15
C ASN A 52 -11.87 27.09 7.74
N ASN A 53 -11.02 27.00 6.72
CA ASN A 53 -11.38 27.15 5.31
C ASN A 53 -11.16 25.86 4.51
N SER A 54 -10.97 24.73 5.19
CA SER A 54 -10.79 23.43 4.54
C SER A 54 -12.11 22.64 4.51
N THR A 55 -12.38 22.00 3.38
CA THR A 55 -13.47 21.02 3.25
C THR A 55 -13.00 19.60 3.57
N LEU A 56 -11.71 19.43 3.90
CA LEU A 56 -11.09 18.14 4.20
C LEU A 56 -11.23 17.81 5.68
N GLU A 57 -11.38 16.53 6.00
CA GLU A 57 -11.42 16.07 7.38
C GLU A 57 -10.02 16.16 7.99
N LEU A 58 -9.89 16.89 9.10
CA LEU A 58 -8.66 16.94 9.88
C LEU A 58 -8.58 15.72 10.81
N VAL A 59 -7.56 14.89 10.63
CA VAL A 59 -7.32 13.68 11.40
C VAL A 59 -6.02 13.78 12.18
N VAL A 60 -6.10 13.52 13.49
CA VAL A 60 -4.92 13.34 14.35
C VAL A 60 -4.61 11.85 14.38
N LEU A 61 -3.43 11.47 13.90
CA LEU A 61 -3.05 10.07 13.80
C LEU A 61 -2.80 9.46 15.19
N THR A 62 -3.36 8.27 15.39
CA THR A 62 -3.19 7.46 16.59
C THR A 62 -2.34 6.22 16.32
N GLU A 63 -1.89 5.53 17.38
CA GLU A 63 -1.17 4.26 17.19
C GLU A 63 -2.05 3.20 16.52
N ASP A 64 -3.37 3.21 16.76
CA ASP A 64 -4.31 2.28 16.11
C ASP A 64 -4.35 2.50 14.59
N ASP A 65 -4.30 3.76 14.14
CA ASP A 65 -4.22 4.09 12.72
C ASP A 65 -2.93 3.53 12.10
N PHE A 66 -1.81 3.63 12.82
CA PHE A 66 -0.52 3.12 12.35
C PHE A 66 -0.41 1.60 12.37
N GLN A 67 -1.06 0.93 13.32
CA GLN A 67 -1.17 -0.52 13.32
C GLN A 67 -1.99 -1.00 12.11
N LYS A 68 -3.05 -0.27 11.77
CA LYS A 68 -3.91 -0.59 10.62
C LYS A 68 -3.27 -0.23 9.28
N TYR A 69 -2.54 0.87 9.21
CA TYR A 69 -1.94 1.41 8.00
C TYR A 69 -0.42 1.59 8.16
N PRO A 70 0.36 0.49 8.13
CA PRO A 70 1.80 0.53 8.38
C PRO A 70 2.57 1.39 7.35
N ALA A 71 2.12 1.44 6.10
CA ALA A 71 2.72 2.33 5.10
C ALA A 71 2.54 3.82 5.46
N LEU A 72 1.43 4.18 6.09
CA LEU A 72 1.23 5.53 6.60
C LEU A 72 2.21 5.82 7.74
N LYS A 73 2.38 4.86 8.66
CA LYS A 73 3.39 4.95 9.74
C LYS A 73 4.79 5.20 9.17
N GLU A 74 5.20 4.39 8.20
CA GLU A 74 6.48 4.54 7.52
C GLU A 74 6.62 5.92 6.89
N ALA A 75 5.61 6.36 6.13
CA ALA A 75 5.63 7.66 5.47
C ALA A 75 5.83 8.83 6.44
N PHE A 76 5.20 8.81 7.62
CA PHE A 76 5.37 9.86 8.61
C PHE A 76 6.70 9.78 9.36
N LEU A 77 7.18 8.58 9.67
CA LEU A 77 8.41 8.38 10.44
C LEU A 77 9.69 8.60 9.62
N THR A 78 9.66 8.38 8.30
CA THR A 78 10.82 8.55 7.42
C THR A 78 10.75 9.81 6.55
N ARG A 79 9.81 10.72 6.83
CA ARG A 79 9.63 11.96 6.06
C ARG A 79 10.86 12.87 6.14
N ASP A 80 11.16 13.55 5.05
CA ASP A 80 12.13 14.64 5.03
C ASP A 80 11.58 15.84 5.82
N THR A 81 12.31 16.20 6.87
CA THR A 81 11.99 17.34 7.75
C THR A 81 12.73 18.61 7.34
N ASN A 82 13.63 18.54 6.37
CA ASN A 82 14.45 19.67 5.89
C ASN A 82 13.99 20.18 4.53
N VAL A 83 12.74 19.89 4.14
CA VAL A 83 12.19 20.35 2.86
C VAL A 83 12.23 21.88 2.82
N ASP A 84 12.77 22.43 1.75
CA ASP A 84 12.83 23.88 1.56
C ASP A 84 11.43 24.40 1.24
N THR A 85 10.82 25.11 2.21
CA THR A 85 9.49 25.73 2.09
C THR A 85 9.57 27.22 1.78
N SER A 86 10.69 27.70 1.25
CA SER A 86 10.88 29.13 0.95
C SER A 86 10.09 29.61 -0.26
N ASP A 87 9.57 28.71 -1.10
CA ASP A 87 8.78 29.04 -2.28
C ASP A 87 7.31 29.35 -1.88
N PRO A 88 6.89 30.64 -1.92
CA PRO A 88 5.53 31.00 -1.52
C PRO A 88 4.46 30.57 -2.56
N GLU A 89 4.85 30.20 -3.78
CA GLU A 89 3.90 29.75 -4.80
C GLU A 89 3.55 28.26 -4.64
N LYS A 90 4.44 27.50 -4.00
CA LYS A 90 4.29 26.06 -3.82
C LYS A 90 3.41 25.74 -2.62
N ARG A 91 2.24 25.16 -2.91
CA ARG A 91 1.21 24.81 -1.90
C ARG A 91 1.46 23.49 -1.18
N LEU A 92 2.22 22.59 -1.80
CA LEU A 92 2.46 21.23 -1.31
C LEU A 92 3.93 20.86 -1.53
N TYR A 93 4.54 20.28 -0.53
CA TYR A 93 5.92 19.81 -0.58
C TYR A 93 5.94 18.31 -0.37
N GLU A 94 6.31 17.54 -1.39
CA GLU A 94 6.56 16.11 -1.21
C GLU A 94 7.69 15.93 -0.20
N VAL A 95 7.39 15.26 0.90
CA VAL A 95 8.34 14.97 1.99
C VAL A 95 8.63 13.49 2.11
N ASN A 96 7.85 12.62 1.46
CA ASN A 96 8.13 11.19 1.42
C ASN A 96 7.41 10.47 0.29
N PHE A 97 7.92 9.30 -0.07
CA PHE A 97 7.29 8.33 -0.96
C PHE A 97 7.47 6.92 -0.38
N VAL A 98 6.38 6.19 -0.22
CA VAL A 98 6.39 4.80 0.26
C VAL A 98 5.63 3.89 -0.70
N VAL A 99 6.05 2.63 -0.77
CA VAL A 99 5.39 1.61 -1.60
C VAL A 99 4.41 0.82 -0.74
N VAL A 100 3.16 0.76 -1.18
CA VAL A 100 2.10 -0.06 -0.59
C VAL A 100 1.97 -1.33 -1.40
N GLN A 101 1.94 -2.48 -0.72
CA GLN A 101 1.90 -3.80 -1.35
C GLN A 101 0.51 -4.40 -1.20
N THR A 102 0.15 -5.31 -2.12
CA THR A 102 -1.16 -5.97 -2.18
C THR A 102 -2.31 -5.05 -2.55
N ARG A 103 -3.20 -5.54 -3.43
CA ARG A 103 -4.39 -4.80 -3.84
C ARG A 103 -5.28 -4.40 -2.67
N GLN A 104 -5.39 -5.27 -1.67
CA GLN A 104 -6.20 -5.02 -0.49
C GLN A 104 -5.69 -3.80 0.28
N GLN A 105 -4.41 -3.75 0.65
CA GLN A 105 -3.86 -2.59 1.38
C GLN A 105 -3.91 -1.32 0.54
N ILE A 106 -3.65 -1.41 -0.77
CA ILE A 106 -3.76 -0.27 -1.70
C ILE A 106 -5.17 0.32 -1.66
N ASN A 107 -6.21 -0.51 -1.76
CA ASN A 107 -7.58 -0.03 -1.72
C ASN A 107 -7.97 0.52 -0.35
N GLU A 108 -7.64 -0.19 0.72
CA GLU A 108 -7.98 0.22 2.10
C GLU A 108 -7.33 1.55 2.48
N ILE A 109 -6.03 1.73 2.18
CA ILE A 109 -5.35 2.99 2.49
C ILE A 109 -5.83 4.12 1.57
N ARG A 110 -6.10 3.84 0.29
CA ARG A 110 -6.63 4.84 -0.66
C ARG A 110 -7.98 5.38 -0.20
N GLU A 111 -8.88 4.49 0.23
CA GLU A 111 -10.16 4.90 0.83
C GLU A 111 -9.95 5.66 2.13
N TYR A 112 -9.00 5.20 2.98
CA TYR A 112 -8.74 5.84 4.25
C TYR A 112 -8.21 7.27 4.10
N ILE A 113 -7.25 7.53 3.21
CA ILE A 113 -6.61 8.84 3.06
C ILE A 113 -7.44 9.84 2.25
N LEU A 114 -8.48 9.37 1.56
CA LEU A 114 -9.31 10.21 0.71
C LEU A 114 -9.98 11.33 1.53
N ASN A 115 -9.90 12.56 1.00
CA ASN A 115 -10.49 13.76 1.60
C ASN A 115 -9.99 14.09 3.02
N LYS A 116 -8.80 13.63 3.42
CA LYS A 116 -8.22 13.89 4.74
C LYS A 116 -6.96 14.75 4.69
N VAL A 117 -6.77 15.49 5.78
CA VAL A 117 -5.52 16.13 6.16
C VAL A 117 -5.11 15.57 7.50
N PHE A 118 -3.83 15.22 7.62
CA PHE A 118 -3.28 14.61 8.82
C PHE A 118 -2.49 15.65 9.61
N TYR A 119 -2.77 15.74 10.91
CA TYR A 119 -1.94 16.49 11.84
C TYR A 119 -0.91 15.57 12.48
N TRP A 120 0.36 15.93 12.37
CA TRP A 120 1.47 15.15 12.93
C TRP A 120 2.61 16.07 13.37
N GLU A 121 3.06 15.95 14.62
CA GLU A 121 4.21 16.68 15.18
C GLU A 121 4.23 18.20 14.88
N GLY A 122 3.05 18.84 14.91
CA GLY A 122 2.92 20.28 14.68
C GLY A 122 2.75 20.70 13.22
N GLY A 123 2.80 19.76 12.26
CA GLY A 123 2.59 20.01 10.85
C GLY A 123 1.29 19.40 10.31
N TYR A 124 0.87 19.90 9.13
CA TYR A 124 -0.27 19.37 8.39
C TYR A 124 0.20 18.69 7.11
N TYR A 125 -0.40 17.54 6.80
CA TYR A 125 0.05 16.67 5.73
C TYR A 125 -1.11 16.11 4.92
N SER A 126 -0.86 15.87 3.63
CA SER A 126 -1.78 15.17 2.73
C SER A 126 -1.07 13.95 2.17
N ALA A 127 -1.67 12.77 2.35
CA ALA A 127 -1.23 11.55 1.69
C ALA A 127 -2.01 11.39 0.38
N ILE A 128 -1.30 11.17 -0.72
CA ILE A 128 -1.89 11.06 -2.04
C ILE A 128 -1.50 9.71 -2.64
N MET A 129 -2.50 9.00 -3.14
CA MET A 129 -2.31 7.78 -3.89
C MET A 129 -3.11 7.88 -5.20
N PRO A 130 -2.46 7.90 -6.38
CA PRO A 130 -3.16 7.99 -7.66
C PRO A 130 -4.18 6.87 -7.82
N ILE A 131 -5.31 7.20 -8.46
CA ILE A 131 -6.33 6.23 -8.88
C ILE A 131 -5.94 5.77 -10.30
N GLU A 132 -6.00 4.46 -10.55
CA GLU A 132 -5.89 3.88 -11.90
C GLU A 132 -7.07 4.22 -12.79
#